data_AF-A0AA35Z105-F1
#
_entry.id   AF-A0AA35Z105-F1
#
_cell.length_a   1.000
_cell.length_b   1.000
_cell.length_c   1.000
_cell.angle_alpha   90.00
_cell.angle_beta   90.00
_cell.angle_gamma   90.00
#
_symmetry.space_group_name_H-M   'P 1'
#
loop_
_entity.id
_entity.type
_entity.pdbx_description
1 polymer ?
#
loop_
_entity_poly.entity_id
_entity_poly.type
_entity_poly.pdbx_seq_one_letter_code
_entity_poly.pdbx_strand_id
1 'polypeptide(L)'
;MPKTGKSLFDLDMVSEDHQVFDGWMKELEGGKANATNYKKIIQKSEQVDMNFKLGFIALFVNTFAESIPMGTNNLVPVRALVKVDDISKIDWCAYLLYCVKNSKGRWRPDNPKCYYRGPMLLMLRIYCDEIECKLQK
;
A
#
# COMPACT_ATOMS: atom_id res chain seq x y z
N MET A 1 19.38 2.73 -2.28
CA MET A 1 17.99 3.22 -2.10
C MET A 1 17.98 4.73 -2.26
N PRO A 2 16.98 5.34 -2.91
CA PRO A 2 16.94 6.78 -3.12
C PRO A 2 16.82 7.48 -1.76
N LYS A 3 17.70 8.44 -1.46
CA LYS A 3 17.74 9.14 -0.16
C LYS A 3 16.93 10.46 -0.16
N THR A 4 16.16 10.72 -1.21
CA THR A 4 15.64 12.07 -1.52
C THR A 4 14.11 12.15 -1.55
N GLY A 5 13.39 11.08 -1.19
CA GLY A 5 11.93 11.08 -1.11
C GLY A 5 11.41 11.65 0.21
N LYS A 6 10.19 12.19 0.21
CA LYS A 6 9.46 12.55 1.44
C LYS A 6 8.96 11.30 2.13
N SER A 7 9.15 11.23 3.45
CA SER A 7 8.59 10.16 4.26
C SER A 7 7.06 10.23 4.25
N LEU A 8 6.40 9.08 4.07
CA LEU A 8 4.94 8.99 4.21
C LEU A 8 4.48 9.31 5.64
N PHE A 9 5.34 9.10 6.64
CA PHE A 9 5.04 9.37 8.04
C PHE A 9 5.08 10.86 8.41
N ASP A 10 5.68 11.70 7.56
CA ASP A 10 5.77 13.14 7.77
C ASP A 10 4.60 13.88 7.10
N LEU A 11 3.68 13.16 6.44
CA LEU A 11 2.53 13.73 5.76
C LEU A 11 1.35 13.92 6.72
N ASP A 12 0.69 15.07 6.61
CA ASP A 12 -0.56 15.32 7.30
C ASP A 12 -1.68 14.43 6.75
N MET A 13 -2.17 13.52 7.58
CA MET A 13 -3.33 12.69 7.25
C MET A 13 -4.60 13.54 7.24
N VAL A 14 -5.39 13.42 6.17
CA VAL A 14 -6.72 14.00 6.17
C VAL A 14 -7.63 13.27 7.17
N SER A 15 -8.63 13.97 7.71
CA SER A 15 -9.67 13.38 8.55
C SER A 15 -10.59 12.45 7.72
N GLU A 16 -11.37 11.60 8.40
CA GLU A 16 -12.25 10.64 7.73
C GLU A 16 -13.44 11.29 7.03
N ASP A 17 -13.84 12.48 7.50
CA ASP A 17 -14.88 13.34 6.92
C ASP A 17 -14.34 14.27 5.80
N HIS A 18 -13.05 14.19 5.48
CA HIS A 18 -12.48 14.99 4.40
C HIS A 18 -13.18 14.68 3.07
N GLN A 19 -13.72 15.70 2.41
CA GLN A 19 -14.59 15.58 1.24
C GLN A 19 -14.08 14.60 0.16
N VAL A 20 -12.79 14.67 -0.18
CA VAL A 20 -12.18 13.79 -1.19
C VAL A 20 -12.12 12.33 -0.72
N PHE A 21 -11.78 12.11 0.55
CA PHE A 21 -11.65 10.76 1.11
C PHE A 21 -13.03 10.12 1.32
N ASP A 22 -13.97 10.86 1.90
CA ASP A 22 -15.35 10.42 2.09
C ASP A 22 -16.05 10.18 0.74
N GLY A 23 -15.86 11.07 -0.22
CA GLY A 23 -16.35 10.89 -1.59
C GLY A 23 -15.83 9.60 -2.23
N TRP A 24 -14.53 9.35 -2.14
CA TRP A 24 -13.93 8.10 -2.62
C TRP A 24 -14.45 6.86 -1.88
N MET A 25 -14.64 6.93 -0.55
CA MET A 25 -15.21 5.83 0.23
C MET A 25 -16.65 5.48 -0.19
N LYS A 26 -17.44 6.48 -0.63
CA LYS A 26 -18.81 6.27 -1.14
C LYS A 26 -18.86 5.61 -2.51
N GLU A 27 -17.83 5.77 -3.33
CA GLU A 27 -17.68 5.07 -4.62
C GLU A 27 -17.43 3.56 -4.45
N LEU A 28 -16.95 3.13 -3.28
CA LEU A 28 -16.78 1.72 -2.96
C LEU A 28 -18.15 1.08 -2.72
N GLU A 29 -18.45 0.00 -3.44
CA GLU A 29 -19.71 -0.72 -3.27
C GLU A 29 -19.93 -1.15 -1.82
N GLY A 30 -21.04 -0.70 -1.23
CA GLY A 30 -21.40 -0.96 0.17
C GLY A 30 -20.49 -0.26 1.19
N GLY A 31 -19.69 0.73 0.79
CA GLY A 31 -18.75 1.45 1.65
C GLY A 31 -17.59 0.58 2.15
N LYS A 32 -17.32 -0.56 1.49
CA LYS A 32 -16.35 -1.54 1.96
C LYS A 32 -14.98 -1.34 1.33
N ALA A 33 -14.00 -1.00 2.15
CA ALA A 33 -12.59 -0.91 1.79
C ALA A 33 -11.97 -2.31 1.65
N ASN A 34 -11.99 -2.87 0.44
CA ASN A 34 -11.44 -4.19 0.13
C ASN A 34 -10.83 -4.24 -1.28
N ALA A 35 -9.97 -5.24 -1.54
CA ALA A 35 -9.27 -5.37 -2.81
C ALA A 35 -10.21 -5.49 -4.04
N THR A 36 -11.35 -6.16 -3.88
CA THR A 36 -12.35 -6.32 -4.95
C THR A 36 -12.92 -4.97 -5.38
N ASN A 37 -13.30 -4.14 -4.42
CA ASN A 37 -13.86 -2.81 -4.69
C ASN A 37 -12.80 -1.87 -5.27
N TYR A 38 -11.56 -1.91 -4.80
CA TYR A 38 -10.47 -1.12 -5.39
C TYR A 38 -10.23 -1.50 -6.85
N LYS A 39 -10.17 -2.81 -7.14
CA LYS A 39 -10.02 -3.32 -8.51
C LYS A 39 -11.15 -2.81 -9.41
N LYS A 40 -12.39 -2.80 -8.94
CA LYS A 40 -13.53 -2.28 -9.72
C LYS A 40 -13.38 -0.79 -10.05
N ILE A 41 -12.97 0.05 -9.10
CA ILE A 41 -12.71 1.47 -9.35
C ILE A 41 -11.64 1.63 -10.43
N ILE A 42 -10.51 0.91 -10.29
CA ILE A 42 -9.39 0.97 -11.23
C ILE A 42 -9.82 0.52 -12.63
N GLN A 43 -10.57 -0.58 -12.75
CA GLN A 43 -11.01 -1.14 -14.04
C GLN A 43 -12.07 -0.30 -14.76
N LYS A 44 -12.91 0.43 -14.01
CA LYS A 44 -13.93 1.33 -14.58
C LYS A 44 -13.36 2.68 -15.01
N SER A 45 -12.17 3.03 -14.52
CA SER A 45 -11.59 4.34 -14.76
C SER A 45 -10.94 4.42 -16.13
N GLU A 46 -11.27 5.47 -16.87
CA GLU A 46 -10.72 5.75 -18.21
C GLU A 46 -9.55 6.75 -18.16
N GLN A 47 -9.30 7.37 -17.00
CA GLN A 47 -8.30 8.41 -16.80
C GLN A 47 -7.63 8.31 -15.43
N VAL A 48 -6.42 8.85 -15.28
CA VAL A 48 -5.68 8.82 -14.01
C VAL A 48 -6.13 9.96 -13.08
N ASP A 49 -7.38 9.90 -12.63
CA ASP A 49 -7.97 10.82 -11.66
C ASP A 49 -7.67 10.44 -10.20
N MET A 50 -8.17 11.23 -9.23
CA MET A 50 -7.96 10.94 -7.81
C MET A 50 -8.59 9.62 -7.37
N ASN A 51 -9.74 9.22 -7.91
CA ASN A 51 -10.37 7.95 -7.56
C ASN A 51 -9.52 6.77 -8.01
N PHE A 52 -8.97 6.84 -9.22
CA PHE A 52 -8.00 5.88 -9.72
C PHE A 52 -6.76 5.83 -8.82
N LYS A 53 -6.15 6.98 -8.51
CA LYS A 53 -4.94 7.06 -7.68
C LYS A 53 -5.16 6.46 -6.29
N LEU A 54 -6.25 6.83 -5.61
CA LEU A 54 -6.58 6.31 -4.28
C LEU A 54 -6.91 4.81 -4.33
N GLY A 55 -7.67 4.35 -5.33
CA GLY A 55 -7.94 2.93 -5.55
C GLY A 55 -6.67 2.12 -5.79
N PHE A 56 -5.78 2.62 -6.65
CA PHE A 56 -4.50 2.00 -6.95
C PHE A 56 -3.60 1.91 -5.72
N ILE A 57 -3.42 3.00 -4.99
CA ILE A 57 -2.59 3.02 -3.77
C ILE A 57 -3.17 2.11 -2.70
N ALA A 58 -4.49 2.14 -2.49
CA ALA A 58 -5.15 1.27 -1.53
C ALA A 58 -4.93 -0.21 -1.88
N LEU A 59 -5.07 -0.57 -3.17
CA LEU A 59 -4.79 -1.93 -3.64
C LEU A 59 -3.32 -2.29 -3.48
N PHE A 60 -2.41 -1.40 -3.90
CA PHE A 60 -0.97 -1.61 -3.87
C PHE A 60 -0.48 -1.87 -2.43
N VAL A 61 -0.78 -0.96 -1.51
CA VAL A 61 -0.35 -1.06 -0.11
C VAL A 61 -0.87 -2.35 0.53
N ASN A 62 -2.16 -2.64 0.37
CA ASN A 62 -2.81 -3.75 1.07
C ASN A 62 -2.47 -5.12 0.48
N THR A 63 -2.04 -5.16 -0.78
CA THR A 63 -1.64 -6.40 -1.45
C THR A 63 -0.15 -6.66 -1.30
N PHE A 64 0.67 -5.63 -1.42
CA PHE A 64 2.10 -5.78 -1.65
C PHE A 64 3.00 -5.25 -0.53
N ALA A 65 2.51 -4.31 0.29
CA ALA A 65 3.28 -3.75 1.38
C ALA A 65 2.92 -4.41 2.72
N GLU A 66 1.66 -4.33 3.11
CA GLU A 66 1.23 -4.85 4.41
C GLU A 66 -0.27 -5.16 4.41
N SER A 67 -0.60 -6.42 4.72
CA SER A 67 -2.00 -6.81 4.96
C SER A 67 -2.30 -6.80 6.46
N ILE A 68 -3.46 -6.25 6.85
CA ILE A 68 -3.91 -6.25 8.25
C ILE A 68 -4.66 -7.56 8.53
N PRO A 69 -4.57 -8.12 9.76
CA PRO A 69 -5.41 -9.24 10.17
C PRO A 69 -6.90 -9.03 9.91
N MET A 70 -7.61 -10.15 9.68
CA MET A 70 -9.06 -10.19 9.47
C MET A 70 -9.57 -9.50 8.19
N GLY A 71 -8.70 -9.31 7.19
CA GLY A 71 -9.11 -8.76 5.89
C GLY A 71 -9.52 -7.29 5.93
N THR A 72 -9.12 -6.60 7.00
CA THR A 72 -9.23 -5.14 7.07
C THR A 72 -8.12 -4.53 6.22
N ASN A 73 -8.43 -3.45 5.53
CA ASN A 73 -7.45 -2.76 4.70
C ASN A 73 -6.89 -1.54 5.44
N ASN A 74 -5.58 -1.36 5.37
CA ASN A 74 -4.87 -0.19 5.81
C ASN A 74 -5.21 1.00 4.90
N LEU A 75 -5.95 1.98 5.43
CA LEU A 75 -6.28 3.23 4.75
C LEU A 75 -5.41 4.41 5.20
N VAL A 76 -4.48 4.21 6.14
CA VAL A 76 -3.58 5.27 6.62
C VAL A 76 -2.77 5.89 5.46
N PRO A 77 -2.12 5.11 4.58
CA PRO A 77 -1.43 5.68 3.43
C PRO A 77 -2.36 6.40 2.46
N VAL A 78 -3.58 5.89 2.28
CA VAL A 78 -4.58 6.52 1.41
C VAL A 78 -4.91 7.92 1.94
N ARG A 79 -5.17 8.06 3.24
CA ARG A 79 -5.47 9.34 3.91
C ARG A 79 -4.29 10.31 3.88
N ALA A 80 -3.07 9.82 4.03
CA ALA A 80 -1.86 10.66 3.93
C ALA A 80 -1.63 11.20 2.51
N LEU A 81 -2.05 10.46 1.49
CA LEU A 81 -1.77 10.79 0.09
C LEU A 81 -2.86 11.62 -0.60
N VAL A 82 -4.00 11.85 0.05
CA VAL A 82 -5.11 12.67 -0.52
C VAL A 82 -4.64 14.06 -0.95
N LYS A 83 -3.72 14.68 -0.21
CA LYS A 83 -3.19 16.03 -0.49
C LYS A 83 -1.84 16.02 -1.19
N VAL A 84 -1.35 14.85 -1.62
CA VAL A 84 -0.05 14.73 -2.27
C VAL A 84 -0.22 14.81 -3.78
N ASP A 85 0.27 15.91 -4.37
CA ASP A 85 0.19 16.13 -5.82
C ASP A 85 1.00 15.10 -6.62
N ASP A 86 2.19 14.78 -6.13
CA ASP A 86 3.13 13.88 -6.79
C ASP A 86 3.56 12.74 -5.86
N ILE A 87 2.85 11.62 -6.00
CA ILE A 87 3.09 10.39 -5.24
C ILE A 87 4.45 9.75 -5.55
N SER A 88 5.12 10.11 -6.65
CA SER A 88 6.45 9.57 -6.99
C SER A 88 7.54 10.12 -6.07
N LYS A 89 7.30 11.28 -5.43
CA LYS A 89 8.23 11.91 -4.48
C LYS A 89 8.22 11.26 -3.10
N ILE A 90 7.37 10.28 -2.86
CA ILE A 90 7.32 9.54 -1.60
C ILE A 90 8.46 8.52 -1.56
N ASP A 91 9.12 8.41 -0.41
CA ASP A 91 10.09 7.34 -0.16
C ASP A 91 9.38 6.01 0.08
N TRP A 92 8.96 5.38 -1.01
CA TRP A 92 8.32 4.07 -1.01
C TRP A 92 9.25 2.97 -0.47
N CYS A 93 10.56 3.10 -0.62
CA CYS A 93 11.52 2.13 -0.08
C CYS A 93 11.54 2.18 1.45
N ALA A 94 11.59 3.36 2.04
CA ALA A 94 11.49 3.54 3.49
C ALA A 94 10.15 3.00 4.02
N TYR A 95 9.05 3.27 3.31
CA TYR A 95 7.74 2.73 3.67
C TYR A 95 7.72 1.20 3.63
N LEU A 96 8.24 0.58 2.57
CA LEU A 96 8.32 -0.89 2.47
C LEU A 96 9.21 -1.49 3.57
N LEU A 97 10.34 -0.88 3.88
CA LEU A 97 11.21 -1.32 4.98
C LEU A 97 10.52 -1.23 6.34
N TYR A 98 9.74 -0.17 6.57
CA TYR A 98 8.87 -0.06 7.73
C TYR A 98 7.88 -1.23 7.79
N CYS A 99 7.19 -1.54 6.68
CA CYS A 99 6.27 -2.68 6.61
C CYS A 99 6.96 -4.03 6.91
N VAL A 100 8.21 -4.24 6.46
CA VAL A 100 9.00 -5.44 6.85
C VAL A 100 9.20 -5.48 8.35
N LYS A 101 9.70 -4.38 8.94
CA LYS A 101 10.02 -4.31 10.37
C LYS A 101 8.77 -4.58 11.21
N ASN A 102 7.65 -3.96 10.83
CA ASN A 102 6.39 -4.08 11.53
C ASN A 102 5.78 -5.49 11.39
N SER A 103 5.75 -6.05 10.17
CA SER A 103 5.24 -7.41 9.93
C SER A 103 6.12 -8.49 10.58
N LYS A 104 7.45 -8.35 10.57
CA LYS A 104 8.37 -9.26 11.27
C LYS A 104 8.14 -9.24 12.78
N GLY A 105 7.95 -8.06 13.38
CA GLY A 105 7.65 -7.93 14.81
C GLY A 105 6.31 -8.56 15.21
N ARG A 106 5.33 -8.61 14.29
CA ARG A 106 4.03 -9.25 14.51
C ARG A 106 4.02 -10.75 14.22
N TRP A 107 4.99 -11.24 13.46
CA TRP A 107 5.09 -12.65 13.10
C TRP A 107 5.67 -13.48 14.25
N ARG A 108 5.02 -14.60 14.55
CA ARG A 108 5.41 -15.54 15.60
C ARG A 108 5.63 -16.92 14.97
N PRO A 109 6.87 -17.35 14.75
CA PRO A 109 7.17 -18.59 14.03
C PRO A 109 6.70 -19.85 14.77
N ASP A 110 6.56 -19.76 16.08
CA ASP A 110 6.05 -20.80 16.99
C ASP A 110 4.53 -20.98 16.93
N ASN A 111 3.79 -20.02 16.36
CA ASN A 111 2.34 -20.09 16.26
C ASN A 111 1.90 -20.48 14.84
N PRO A 112 1.35 -21.68 14.62
CA PRO A 112 0.94 -22.15 13.29
C PRO A 112 -0.21 -21.35 12.66
N LYS A 113 -0.93 -20.55 13.44
CA LYS A 113 -1.97 -19.62 12.95
C LYS A 113 -1.43 -18.23 12.63
N CYS A 114 -0.15 -17.97 12.87
CA CYS A 114 0.50 -16.68 12.65
C CYS A 114 1.32 -16.69 11.35
N TYR A 115 0.65 -16.47 10.23
CA TYR A 115 1.33 -16.33 8.93
C TYR A 115 2.03 -14.98 8.81
N TYR A 116 3.20 -14.99 8.17
CA TYR A 116 3.88 -13.76 7.77
C TYR A 116 3.04 -13.04 6.70
N ARG A 117 2.85 -11.74 6.89
CA ARG A 117 1.93 -10.89 6.09
C ARG A 117 2.58 -9.59 5.61
N GLY A 118 3.91 -9.57 5.61
CA GLY A 118 4.73 -8.43 5.23
C GLY A 118 4.84 -8.23 3.71
N PRO A 119 5.75 -7.35 3.28
CA PRO A 119 5.80 -6.89 1.90
C PRO A 119 6.34 -7.98 0.97
N MET A 120 5.43 -8.65 0.26
CA MET A 120 5.77 -9.66 -0.75
C MET A 120 6.59 -9.08 -1.90
N LEU A 121 6.40 -7.80 -2.23
CA LEU A 121 7.10 -7.11 -3.31
C LEU A 121 8.61 -6.97 -3.04
N LEU A 122 9.00 -6.76 -1.78
CA LEU A 122 10.41 -6.74 -1.41
C LEU A 122 11.05 -8.13 -1.60
N MET A 123 10.35 -9.18 -1.19
CA MET A 123 10.83 -10.56 -1.37
C MET A 123 10.96 -10.90 -2.86
N LEU A 124 9.99 -10.51 -3.68
CA LEU A 124 10.04 -10.68 -5.13
C LEU A 124 11.22 -9.92 -5.75
N ARG A 125 11.46 -8.66 -5.32
CA ARG A 125 12.58 -7.87 -5.83
C ARG A 125 13.93 -8.52 -5.51
N ILE A 126 14.14 -8.95 -4.27
CA ILE A 126 15.38 -9.64 -3.85
C ILE A 126 15.56 -10.93 -4.66
N TYR A 127 14.47 -11.69 -4.85
CA TYR A 127 14.48 -12.90 -5.65
C TYR A 127 14.85 -12.65 -7.11
N CYS A 128 14.26 -11.63 -7.74
CA CYS A 128 14.61 -11.23 -9.12
C CYS A 128 16.06 -10.77 -9.24
N ASP A 129 16.53 -9.91 -8.32
CA ASP A 129 17.93 -9.43 -8.32
C ASP A 129 18.92 -10.60 -8.17
N GLU A 130 18.59 -11.63 -7.36
CA GLU A 130 19.40 -12.84 -7.21
C GLU A 130 19.43 -13.69 -8.49
N ILE A 131 18.30 -13.82 -9.20
CA ILE A 131 18.23 -14.53 -10.48
C ILE A 131 19.01 -13.79 -11.56
N GLU A 132 18.84 -12.48 -11.68
CA GLU A 132 19.59 -11.66 -12.65
C GLU A 132 21.10 -11.77 -12.41
N CYS A 133 21.54 -11.73 -11.14
CA CYS A 133 22.94 -11.96 -10.78
C CYS A 133 23.46 -13.36 -11.15
N LYS A 134 22.59 -14.38 -11.19
CA LYS A 134 22.93 -15.75 -11.61
C LYS A 134 22.97 -15.92 -13.12
N LEU A 135 22.19 -15.13 -13.87
CA LEU A 135 22.14 -15.16 -15.34
C LEU A 135 23.26 -14.35 -16.01
N GLN A 136 23.92 -13.45 -15.28
CA GLN A 136 25.06 -12.65 -15.75
C GLN A 136 26.43 -13.28 -15.44
N LYS A 137 26.48 -14.55 -15.01
CA LYS A 137 27.69 -15.36 -14.81
C LYS A 137 27.76 -16.49 -15.83
#